data_AF-A0A1W9QTJ6-F1
#
_entry.id   AF-A0A1W9QTJ6-F1
#
_cell.length_a   1.000
_cell.length_b   1.000
_cell.length_c   1.000
_cell.angle_alpha   90.00
_cell.angle_beta   90.00
_cell.angle_gamma   90.00
#
_symmetry.space_group_name_H-M   'P 1'
#
loop_
_entity.id
_entity.type
_entity.pdbx_description
1 polymer ?
#
loop_
_entity_poly.entity_id
_entity_poly.type
_entity_poly.pdbx_seq_one_letter_code
_entity_poly.pdbx_strand_id
1 'polypeptide(L)'
;MFLTIFLLSNSFNNKIIVNMETEWIEPKIIIGNQATGDYYFPRNEIEDEIITEINKGSHLLIAAPRRVGKTSIVVNIANNKCPKGRKCIFEDIQGIKSEKAFYKRLYELILSSLSRDKKIWNQLSVFFQKIDIDEISVDGKIKFGDKKDLNYLTEIDKAAGQLKSKEIKVVLFIDELPEVLHNLHKENKTEQAKGILKNLREWRQNNQYNAIQLVLTGSVGMRHVVKRIEGRASDLNDLMEIDFEPFIPEQANGYIAHVTKNATVKYSNELSRFLINKISYPIPYFINLILEEVNKKARRNNNSNISEDDIDIAFDKVVKESSYFKDWKHRLFDYFPRHEALFLNEVLLFIAHKDKINKRELYDLARKHKKDIEYMELIGNLDGDGYILEKDNNYIFVSPFLKEFWKRDQPIYNE
;
A
#
# COMPACT_ATOMS: atom_id res chain seq x y z
N MET A 1 -35.33 22.92 -12.01
CA MET A 1 -36.77 22.66 -11.77
C MET A 1 -36.82 21.44 -10.84
N PHE A 2 -37.04 21.51 -9.53
CA PHE A 2 -37.63 22.52 -8.64
C PHE A 2 -36.79 22.65 -7.35
N LEU A 3 -36.63 23.88 -6.87
CA LEU A 3 -36.17 24.21 -5.52
C LEU A 3 -37.44 24.37 -4.67
N THR A 4 -37.64 23.54 -3.64
CA THR A 4 -38.83 23.65 -2.79
C THR A 4 -38.58 24.67 -1.68
N ILE A 5 -39.08 25.88 -1.87
CA ILE A 5 -39.05 26.97 -0.89
C ILE A 5 -40.34 26.91 -0.07
N PHE A 6 -40.24 26.68 1.25
CA PHE A 6 -41.36 26.84 2.16
C PHE A 6 -41.47 28.31 2.58
N LEU A 7 -42.48 29.02 2.08
CA LEU A 7 -42.83 30.37 2.51
C LEU A 7 -44.02 30.30 3.46
N LEU A 8 -43.77 30.45 4.75
CA LEU A 8 -44.80 30.80 5.73
C LEU A 8 -44.81 32.33 5.86
N SER A 9 -45.74 32.98 5.17
CA SER A 9 -46.00 34.41 5.36
C SER A 9 -46.96 34.60 6.53
N ASN A 10 -46.45 35.06 7.67
CA ASN A 10 -47.25 35.88 8.58
C ASN A 10 -46.54 37.22 8.74
N SER A 11 -47.18 38.23 8.16
CA SER A 11 -46.83 39.64 8.29
C SER A 11 -46.80 40.02 9.77
N PHE A 12 -45.65 40.46 10.27
CA PHE A 12 -45.44 41.66 11.08
C PHE A 12 -43.96 41.68 11.53
N ASN A 13 -43.23 42.72 11.11
CA ASN A 13 -41.85 43.07 11.49
C ASN A 13 -40.92 41.89 11.83
N ASN A 14 -40.05 41.48 10.90
CA ASN A 14 -38.67 41.09 11.23
C ASN A 14 -37.87 40.77 9.96
N LYS A 15 -36.58 41.10 10.01
CA LYS A 15 -35.56 40.64 9.06
C LYS A 15 -35.79 39.16 8.75
N ILE A 16 -35.93 38.83 7.47
CA ILE A 16 -35.85 37.43 7.03
C ILE A 16 -34.39 37.01 7.25
N ILE A 17 -34.10 36.41 8.40
CA ILE A 17 -32.88 35.64 8.59
C ILE A 17 -33.11 34.34 7.83
N VAL A 18 -32.63 34.30 6.59
CA VAL A 18 -32.44 33.03 5.92
C VAL A 18 -31.31 32.34 6.68
N ASN A 19 -31.65 31.44 7.59
CA ASN A 19 -30.69 30.45 8.07
C ASN A 19 -30.35 29.57 6.88
N MET A 20 -29.32 29.95 6.13
CA MET A 20 -28.60 28.99 5.30
C MET A 20 -28.01 28.00 6.28
N GLU A 21 -28.64 26.83 6.45
CA GLU A 21 -27.93 25.69 7.03
C GLU A 21 -26.72 25.47 6.13
N THR A 22 -25.54 25.89 6.60
CA THR A 22 -24.29 25.68 5.90
C THR A 22 -24.14 24.18 5.73
N GLU A 23 -24.13 23.72 4.48
CA GLU A 23 -23.93 22.31 4.13
C GLU A 23 -22.68 21.77 4.85
N TRP A 24 -22.81 20.62 5.52
CA TRP A 24 -21.70 20.01 6.23
C TRP A 24 -20.64 19.55 5.23
N ILE A 25 -19.46 20.14 5.28
CA ILE A 25 -18.35 19.83 4.40
C ILE A 25 -17.51 18.72 5.02
N GLU A 26 -17.44 17.60 4.31
CA GLU A 26 -16.68 16.42 4.71
C GLU A 26 -15.16 16.66 4.61
N PRO A 27 -14.35 16.09 5.51
CA PRO A 27 -12.91 16.05 5.34
C PRO A 27 -12.53 15.20 4.11
N LYS A 28 -11.44 15.58 3.45
CA LYS A 28 -10.92 14.93 2.24
C LYS A 28 -10.07 13.70 2.60
N ILE A 29 -10.69 12.75 3.29
CA ILE A 29 -10.08 11.49 3.72
C ILE A 29 -10.51 10.33 2.84
N ILE A 30 -9.67 9.31 2.77
CA ILE A 30 -9.97 8.05 2.11
C ILE A 30 -9.48 6.87 2.95
N ILE A 31 -10.30 5.84 3.07
CA ILE A 31 -10.03 4.65 3.88
C ILE A 31 -10.11 3.45 2.94
N GLY A 32 -9.06 2.64 2.92
CA GLY A 32 -9.02 1.41 2.12
C GLY A 32 -8.42 1.59 0.71
N ASN A 33 -8.84 2.62 -0.02
CA ASN A 33 -8.44 2.89 -1.41
C ASN A 33 -7.22 3.82 -1.51
N GLN A 34 -6.62 3.87 -2.71
CA GLN A 34 -5.53 4.80 -3.02
C GLN A 34 -6.01 6.26 -3.04
N ALA A 35 -5.23 7.17 -2.45
CA ALA A 35 -5.48 8.60 -2.46
C ALA A 35 -4.91 9.25 -3.74
N THR A 36 -5.72 10.04 -4.44
CA THR A 36 -5.33 10.81 -5.63
C THR A 36 -5.93 12.22 -5.59
N GLY A 37 -5.40 13.13 -6.39
CA GLY A 37 -5.90 14.50 -6.48
C GLY A 37 -5.93 15.20 -5.11
N ASP A 38 -7.06 15.79 -4.76
CA ASP A 38 -7.21 16.52 -3.50
C ASP A 38 -7.11 15.66 -2.23
N TYR A 39 -7.31 14.35 -2.34
CA TYR A 39 -7.16 13.40 -1.23
C TYR A 39 -5.71 13.01 -0.99
N TYR A 40 -4.83 13.24 -1.97
CA TYR A 40 -3.43 12.87 -1.89
C TYR A 40 -2.63 13.88 -1.08
N PHE A 41 -1.90 13.38 -0.09
CA PHE A 41 -0.92 14.16 0.67
C PHE A 41 0.49 13.78 0.22
N PRO A 42 1.27 14.73 -0.32
CA PRO A 42 2.64 14.46 -0.78
C PRO A 42 3.56 14.01 0.37
N ARG A 43 4.39 13.01 0.10
CA ARG A 43 5.51 12.57 0.96
C ARG A 43 6.81 12.80 0.22
N ASN A 44 7.17 14.08 0.07
CA ASN A 44 8.24 14.50 -0.83
C ASN A 44 9.57 13.77 -0.59
N GLU A 45 9.98 13.54 0.68
CA GLU A 45 11.23 12.81 0.99
C GLU A 45 11.27 11.43 0.33
N ILE A 46 10.23 10.63 0.51
CA ILE A 46 10.11 9.28 -0.06
C ILE A 46 9.96 9.36 -1.60
N GLU A 47 9.15 10.29 -2.10
CA GLU A 47 8.97 10.48 -3.53
C GLU A 47 10.29 10.85 -4.23
N ASP A 48 11.06 11.75 -3.62
CA ASP A 48 12.34 12.23 -4.13
C ASP A 48 13.41 11.13 -4.06
N GLU A 49 13.39 10.29 -3.04
CA GLU A 49 14.26 9.11 -2.93
C GLU A 49 13.97 8.11 -4.05
N ILE A 50 12.69 7.74 -4.25
CA ILE A 50 12.26 6.85 -5.34
C ILE A 50 12.69 7.42 -6.70
N ILE A 51 12.43 8.70 -6.94
CA ILE A 51 12.81 9.37 -8.20
C ILE A 51 14.33 9.39 -8.38
N THR A 52 15.09 9.63 -7.31
CA THR A 52 16.55 9.65 -7.32
C THR A 52 17.10 8.28 -7.71
N GLU A 53 16.61 7.21 -7.11
CA GLU A 53 17.06 5.85 -7.43
C GLU A 53 16.65 5.40 -8.84
N ILE A 54 15.44 5.75 -9.29
CA ILE A 54 15.05 5.56 -10.70
C ILE A 54 16.00 6.31 -11.63
N ASN A 55 16.41 7.53 -11.26
CA ASN A 55 17.34 8.32 -12.07
C ASN A 55 18.73 7.67 -12.18
N LYS A 56 19.22 7.05 -11.10
CA LYS A 56 20.48 6.29 -11.07
C LYS A 56 20.46 5.02 -11.91
N GLY A 57 19.26 4.53 -12.26
CA GLY A 57 19.11 3.27 -12.99
C GLY A 57 18.78 2.07 -12.10
N SER A 58 18.59 2.29 -10.79
CA SER A 58 18.28 1.25 -9.82
C SER A 58 16.92 0.60 -10.13
N HIS A 59 16.80 -0.69 -9.82
CA HIS A 59 15.53 -1.38 -9.66
C HIS A 59 15.17 -1.38 -8.18
N LEU A 60 13.90 -1.10 -7.86
CA LEU A 60 13.49 -0.82 -6.49
C LEU A 60 12.58 -1.91 -5.93
N LEU A 61 12.71 -2.14 -4.63
CA LEU A 61 11.75 -2.86 -3.80
C LEU A 61 11.22 -1.91 -2.73
N ILE A 62 9.94 -1.57 -2.80
CA ILE A 62 9.28 -0.81 -1.74
C ILE A 62 8.65 -1.81 -0.77
N ALA A 63 9.46 -2.27 0.17
CA ALA A 63 9.03 -3.15 1.25
C ALA A 63 8.55 -2.28 2.42
N ALA A 64 7.24 -2.28 2.66
CA ALA A 64 6.75 -1.57 3.84
C ALA A 64 5.44 -2.13 4.37
N PRO A 65 5.08 -1.80 5.62
CA PRO A 65 3.84 -2.21 6.22
C PRO A 65 2.60 -1.84 5.40
N ARG A 66 1.51 -2.56 5.66
CA ARG A 66 0.22 -2.26 5.02
C ARG A 66 -0.27 -0.87 5.46
N ARG A 67 -1.06 -0.23 4.60
CA ARG A 67 -1.81 1.02 4.90
C ARG A 67 -0.96 2.29 5.13
N VAL A 68 0.35 2.25 4.88
CA VAL A 68 1.25 3.42 4.97
C VAL A 68 1.13 4.41 3.79
N GLY A 69 0.42 4.03 2.72
CA GLY A 69 0.18 4.90 1.55
C GLY A 69 1.07 4.64 0.33
N LYS A 70 1.80 3.52 0.27
CA LYS A 70 2.69 3.13 -0.84
C LYS A 70 2.07 3.32 -2.23
N THR A 71 0.93 2.66 -2.47
CA THR A 71 0.23 2.68 -3.76
C THR A 71 -0.11 4.11 -4.18
N SER A 72 -0.53 4.97 -3.25
CA SER A 72 -0.88 6.37 -3.57
C SER A 72 0.34 7.16 -4.06
N ILE A 73 1.50 6.95 -3.42
CA ILE A 73 2.77 7.58 -3.81
C ILE A 73 3.24 7.07 -5.16
N VAL A 74 3.25 5.76 -5.36
CA VAL A 74 3.68 5.15 -6.62
C VAL A 74 2.79 5.59 -7.79
N VAL A 75 1.47 5.62 -7.60
CA VAL A 75 0.51 6.12 -8.60
C VAL A 75 0.76 7.60 -8.91
N ASN A 76 1.01 8.42 -7.89
CA ASN A 76 1.33 9.83 -8.08
C ASN A 76 2.64 10.01 -8.88
N ILE A 77 3.68 9.22 -8.57
CA ILE A 77 4.94 9.25 -9.32
C ILE A 77 4.72 8.84 -10.77
N ALA A 78 4.03 7.72 -11.01
CA ALA A 78 3.81 7.20 -12.35
C ALA A 78 3.02 8.18 -13.25
N ASN A 79 2.01 8.86 -12.69
CA ASN A 79 1.12 9.73 -13.45
C ASN A 79 1.56 11.19 -13.51
N ASN A 80 2.11 11.73 -12.43
CA ASN A 80 2.34 13.17 -12.27
C ASN A 80 3.82 13.56 -12.12
N LYS A 81 4.69 12.64 -11.68
CA LYS A 81 6.11 12.93 -11.44
C LYS A 81 7.07 11.97 -12.15
N CYS A 82 6.66 11.41 -13.29
CA CYS A 82 7.50 10.49 -14.04
C CYS A 82 8.82 11.19 -14.44
N PRO A 83 10.00 10.61 -14.14
CA PRO A 83 11.27 11.29 -14.40
C PRO A 83 11.47 11.59 -15.89
N LYS A 84 12.11 12.73 -16.20
CA LYS A 84 12.37 13.15 -17.57
C LYS A 84 13.10 12.06 -18.36
N GLY A 85 12.71 11.89 -19.63
CA GLY A 85 13.30 10.88 -20.53
C GLY A 85 12.83 9.45 -20.27
N ARG A 86 11.86 9.23 -19.37
CA ARG A 86 11.30 7.91 -19.06
C ARG A 86 9.80 7.86 -19.34
N LYS A 87 9.28 6.66 -19.52
CA LYS A 87 7.85 6.36 -19.61
C LYS A 87 7.46 5.51 -18.41
N CYS A 88 6.59 6.04 -17.56
CA CYS A 88 6.16 5.38 -16.35
C CYS A 88 4.77 4.82 -16.55
N ILE A 89 4.55 3.62 -16.01
CA ILE A 89 3.22 3.02 -15.90
C ILE A 89 3.13 2.24 -14.61
N PHE A 90 1.96 2.33 -13.98
CA PHE A 90 1.62 1.61 -12.76
C PHE A 90 0.57 0.55 -13.07
N GLU A 91 0.69 -0.59 -12.39
CA GLU A 91 -0.33 -1.62 -12.37
C GLU A 91 -0.37 -2.34 -11.03
N ASP A 92 -1.57 -2.54 -10.49
CA ASP A 92 -1.85 -3.55 -9.47
C ASP A 92 -2.10 -4.90 -10.16
N ILE A 93 -1.22 -5.87 -9.91
CA ILE A 93 -1.27 -7.19 -10.57
C ILE A 93 -1.89 -8.28 -9.70
N GLN A 94 -2.52 -7.94 -8.57
CA GLN A 94 -3.05 -8.91 -7.60
C GLN A 94 -3.92 -10.02 -8.22
N GLY A 95 -4.67 -9.70 -9.29
CA GLY A 95 -5.58 -10.64 -9.96
C GLY A 95 -4.94 -11.69 -10.88
N ILE A 96 -3.61 -11.70 -11.05
CA ILE A 96 -2.90 -12.60 -11.98
C ILE A 96 -2.84 -14.04 -11.42
N LYS A 97 -3.19 -15.02 -12.26
CA LYS A 97 -3.34 -16.44 -11.86
C LYS A 97 -2.41 -17.43 -12.57
N SER A 98 -1.53 -16.94 -13.44
CA SER A 98 -0.55 -17.76 -14.15
C SER A 98 0.65 -16.94 -14.62
N GLU A 99 1.78 -17.61 -14.84
CA GLU A 99 2.99 -17.00 -15.41
C GLU A 99 2.75 -16.42 -16.81
N LYS A 100 1.97 -17.11 -17.65
CA LYS A 100 1.59 -16.57 -18.97
C LYS A 100 0.79 -15.27 -18.86
N ALA A 101 -0.13 -15.19 -17.91
CA ALA A 101 -0.91 -13.96 -17.67
C ALA A 101 -0.03 -12.84 -17.11
N PHE A 102 0.96 -13.18 -16.28
CA PHE A 102 1.97 -12.24 -15.79
C PHE A 102 2.75 -11.57 -16.92
N TYR A 103 3.38 -12.36 -17.81
CA TYR A 103 4.13 -11.79 -18.94
C TYR A 103 3.22 -11.08 -19.94
N LYS A 104 2.00 -11.58 -20.18
CA LYS A 104 1.02 -10.85 -20.99
C LYS A 104 0.78 -9.45 -20.42
N ARG A 105 0.53 -9.35 -19.11
CA ARG A 105 0.25 -8.05 -18.48
C ARG A 105 1.45 -7.12 -18.55
N LEU A 106 2.66 -7.60 -18.26
CA LEU A 106 3.86 -6.77 -18.38
C LEU A 106 4.08 -6.28 -19.82
N TYR A 107 3.84 -7.13 -20.80
CA TYR A 107 3.95 -6.76 -22.21
C TYR A 107 2.94 -5.66 -22.59
N GLU A 108 1.68 -5.81 -22.18
CA GLU A 108 0.64 -4.78 -22.35
C GLU A 108 1.06 -3.46 -21.70
N LEU A 109 1.61 -3.49 -20.49
CA LEU A 109 2.05 -2.29 -19.78
C LEU A 109 3.18 -1.57 -20.50
N ILE A 110 4.16 -2.32 -21.03
CA ILE A 110 5.24 -1.75 -21.85
C ILE A 110 4.63 -1.02 -23.04
N LEU A 111 3.79 -1.69 -23.84
CA LEU A 111 3.15 -1.09 -25.01
C LEU A 111 2.29 0.13 -24.65
N SER A 112 1.49 0.04 -23.59
CA SER A 112 0.63 1.12 -23.10
C SER A 112 1.41 2.33 -22.59
N SER A 113 2.59 2.12 -21.99
CA SER A 113 3.47 3.22 -21.59
C SER A 113 4.01 4.01 -22.80
N LEU A 114 4.21 3.32 -23.93
CA LEU A 114 4.75 3.87 -25.17
C LEU A 114 3.66 4.55 -26.01
N SER A 115 2.46 3.97 -26.06
CA SER A 115 1.33 4.49 -26.86
C SER A 115 0.83 5.86 -26.37
N ARG A 116 1.07 6.20 -25.09
CA ARG A 116 0.82 7.54 -24.52
C ARG A 116 1.60 8.66 -25.21
N ASP A 117 2.71 8.33 -25.89
CA ASP A 117 3.50 9.25 -26.68
C ASP A 117 3.44 8.89 -28.17
N LYS A 118 2.62 9.62 -28.93
CA LYS A 118 2.40 9.37 -30.36
C LYS A 118 3.71 9.33 -31.17
N LYS A 119 4.72 10.13 -30.80
CA LYS A 119 5.99 10.18 -31.53
C LYS A 119 6.77 8.89 -31.31
N ILE A 120 6.89 8.45 -30.06
CA ILE A 120 7.56 7.19 -29.72
C ILE A 120 6.79 6.01 -30.30
N TRP A 121 5.46 6.00 -30.17
CA TRP A 121 4.63 4.96 -30.76
C TRP A 121 4.85 4.82 -32.26
N ASN A 122 4.87 5.94 -32.99
CA ASN A 122 5.12 5.92 -34.44
C ASN A 122 6.54 5.47 -34.80
N GLN A 123 7.54 5.79 -33.96
CA GLN A 123 8.92 5.32 -34.16
C GLN A 123 9.06 3.81 -33.96
N LEU A 124 8.22 3.22 -33.10
CA LEU A 124 8.26 1.81 -32.76
C LEU A 124 7.21 0.97 -33.52
N SER A 125 6.21 1.60 -34.13
CA SER A 125 5.09 0.93 -34.78
C SER A 125 5.54 -0.06 -35.85
N VAL A 126 6.60 0.22 -36.60
CA VAL A 126 7.17 -0.70 -37.61
C VAL A 126 7.60 -2.04 -37.00
N PHE A 127 8.04 -2.05 -35.75
CA PHE A 127 8.45 -3.26 -35.03
C PHE A 127 7.26 -3.99 -34.41
N PHE A 128 6.24 -3.25 -34.01
CA PHE A 128 5.01 -3.80 -33.43
C PHE A 128 3.91 -4.06 -34.47
N GLN A 129 4.08 -3.70 -35.74
CA GLN A 129 3.12 -3.92 -36.84
C GLN A 129 2.80 -5.41 -37.10
N LYS A 130 3.64 -6.33 -36.61
CA LYS A 130 3.37 -7.77 -36.64
C LYS A 130 2.39 -8.23 -35.57
N ILE A 131 2.00 -7.33 -34.67
CA ILE A 131 1.11 -7.57 -33.54
C ILE A 131 -0.18 -6.85 -33.86
N ASP A 132 -1.21 -7.64 -34.13
CA ASP A 132 -2.55 -7.12 -34.38
C ASP A 132 -3.10 -6.58 -33.06
N ILE A 133 -3.16 -5.26 -32.92
CA ILE A 133 -3.70 -4.59 -31.75
C ILE A 133 -5.06 -4.01 -32.15
N ASP A 134 -6.13 -4.65 -31.68
CA ASP A 134 -7.51 -4.26 -31.98
C ASP A 134 -7.87 -2.96 -31.24
N GLU A 135 -7.50 -2.86 -29.97
CA GLU A 135 -7.90 -1.77 -29.10
C GLU A 135 -6.90 -1.57 -27.95
N ILE A 136 -6.64 -0.31 -27.61
CA ILE A 136 -5.95 0.09 -26.38
C ILE A 136 -6.96 0.86 -25.53
N SER A 137 -7.34 0.31 -24.40
CA SER A 137 -8.28 0.94 -23.48
C SER A 137 -7.60 2.08 -22.70
N VAL A 138 -8.42 2.93 -22.08
CA VAL A 138 -7.95 4.06 -21.24
C VAL A 138 -7.16 3.58 -20.01
N ASP A 139 -7.46 2.39 -19.48
CA ASP A 139 -6.71 1.73 -18.41
C ASP A 139 -5.46 0.95 -18.92
N GLY A 140 -5.10 1.11 -20.20
CA GLY A 140 -3.89 0.53 -20.77
C GLY A 140 -3.95 -0.99 -20.96
N LYS A 141 -5.14 -1.59 -21.04
CA LYS A 141 -5.30 -2.96 -21.52
C LYS A 141 -5.28 -2.96 -23.03
N ILE A 142 -4.61 -3.95 -23.58
CA ILE A 142 -4.46 -4.10 -25.02
C ILE A 142 -5.20 -5.36 -25.42
N LYS A 143 -6.17 -5.19 -26.32
CA LYS A 143 -6.81 -6.32 -26.98
C LYS A 143 -5.97 -6.67 -28.21
N PHE A 144 -5.37 -7.85 -28.19
CA PHE A 144 -4.70 -8.41 -29.34
C PHE A 144 -5.72 -9.10 -30.25
N GLY A 145 -5.59 -8.94 -31.55
CA GLY A 145 -6.41 -9.61 -32.56
C GLY A 145 -6.16 -11.13 -32.63
N ASP A 146 -6.99 -11.83 -33.40
CA ASP A 146 -7.13 -13.30 -33.42
C ASP A 146 -5.91 -14.12 -33.91
N LYS A 147 -4.74 -13.51 -34.12
CA LYS A 147 -3.57 -14.22 -34.68
C LYS A 147 -2.44 -14.45 -33.66
N LYS A 148 -2.37 -15.75 -33.30
CA LYS A 148 -1.28 -16.52 -32.65
C LYS A 148 -1.23 -16.45 -31.13
N ASP A 149 -0.96 -17.63 -30.55
CA ASP A 149 -0.55 -17.75 -29.17
C ASP A 149 0.83 -17.09 -29.00
N LEU A 150 0.83 -15.80 -28.63
CA LEU A 150 2.05 -15.03 -28.44
C LEU A 150 2.83 -15.58 -27.25
N ASN A 151 4.11 -15.85 -27.45
CA ASN A 151 5.04 -16.01 -26.34
C ASN A 151 5.42 -14.62 -25.83
N TYR A 152 4.68 -14.13 -24.83
CA TYR A 152 4.86 -12.78 -24.29
C TYR A 152 6.26 -12.53 -23.73
N LEU A 153 6.95 -13.55 -23.22
CA LEU A 153 8.32 -13.40 -22.75
C LEU A 153 9.25 -13.03 -23.94
N THR A 154 9.13 -13.75 -25.05
CA THR A 154 9.87 -13.44 -26.29
C THR A 154 9.51 -12.07 -26.86
N GLU A 155 8.25 -11.63 -26.74
CA GLU A 155 7.85 -10.28 -27.19
C GLU A 155 8.42 -9.19 -26.28
N ILE A 156 8.54 -9.44 -24.97
CA ILE A 156 9.24 -8.54 -24.05
C ILE A 156 10.73 -8.46 -24.40
N ASP A 157 11.39 -9.58 -24.73
CA ASP A 157 12.80 -9.58 -25.12
C ASP A 157 13.06 -8.72 -26.36
N LYS A 158 12.18 -8.83 -27.37
CA LYS A 158 12.21 -7.98 -28.57
C LYS A 158 11.98 -6.51 -28.20
N ALA A 159 10.97 -6.23 -27.38
CA ALA A 159 10.66 -4.87 -26.94
C ALA A 159 11.83 -4.25 -26.19
N ALA A 160 12.46 -4.96 -25.26
CA ALA A 160 13.65 -4.52 -24.53
C ALA A 160 14.80 -4.13 -25.49
N GLY A 161 15.08 -4.97 -26.49
CA GLY A 161 16.08 -4.67 -27.52
C GLY A 161 15.77 -3.41 -28.32
N GLN A 162 14.49 -3.21 -28.70
CA GLN A 162 14.08 -1.99 -29.42
C GLN A 162 14.19 -0.74 -28.55
N LEU A 163 13.69 -0.80 -27.32
CA LEU A 163 13.75 0.29 -26.34
C LEU A 163 15.19 0.73 -26.11
N LYS A 164 16.09 -0.24 -25.91
CA LYS A 164 17.52 -0.01 -25.78
C LYS A 164 18.11 0.67 -27.02
N SER A 165 17.80 0.18 -28.23
CA SER A 165 18.33 0.74 -29.49
C SER A 165 17.88 2.18 -29.77
N LYS A 166 16.73 2.58 -29.22
CA LYS A 166 16.14 3.91 -29.37
C LYS A 166 16.37 4.82 -28.16
N GLU A 167 17.11 4.35 -27.16
CA GLU A 167 17.37 5.05 -25.90
C GLU A 167 16.08 5.44 -25.14
N ILE A 168 15.02 4.63 -25.30
CA ILE A 168 13.74 4.83 -24.63
C ILE A 168 13.76 4.03 -23.33
N LYS A 169 13.55 4.70 -22.20
CA LYS A 169 13.48 4.06 -20.88
C LYS A 169 12.04 3.93 -20.42
N VAL A 170 11.68 2.75 -19.92
CA VAL A 170 10.38 2.44 -19.34
C VAL A 170 10.57 2.09 -17.86
N VAL A 171 9.71 2.63 -17.00
CA VAL A 171 9.65 2.31 -15.57
C VAL A 171 8.30 1.64 -15.31
N LEU A 172 8.36 0.37 -14.92
CA LEU A 172 7.20 -0.43 -14.55
C LEU A 172 7.05 -0.43 -13.03
N PHE A 173 6.01 0.23 -12.54
CA PHE A 173 5.60 0.16 -11.14
C PHE A 173 4.60 -0.99 -11.00
N ILE A 174 5.01 -2.07 -10.35
CA ILE A 174 4.25 -3.32 -10.24
C ILE A 174 3.88 -3.55 -8.78
N ASP A 175 2.59 -3.42 -8.45
CA ASP A 175 2.06 -3.60 -7.09
C ASP A 175 1.54 -5.00 -6.84
N GLU A 176 1.64 -5.42 -5.57
CA GLU A 176 1.21 -6.72 -5.05
C GLU A 176 1.81 -7.94 -5.77
N LEU A 177 3.05 -7.83 -6.25
CA LEU A 177 3.81 -8.99 -6.75
C LEU A 177 3.96 -10.12 -5.70
N PRO A 178 4.19 -9.88 -4.39
CA PRO A 178 4.25 -10.95 -3.40
C PRO A 178 2.96 -11.79 -3.37
N GLU A 179 1.81 -11.16 -3.59
CA GLU A 179 0.51 -11.83 -3.55
C GLU A 179 0.33 -12.78 -4.74
N VAL A 180 0.74 -12.36 -5.94
CA VAL A 180 0.74 -13.22 -7.14
C VAL A 180 1.63 -14.45 -6.92
N LEU A 181 2.85 -14.23 -6.42
CA LEU A 181 3.81 -15.31 -6.15
C LEU A 181 3.30 -16.28 -5.07
N HIS A 182 2.73 -15.74 -3.99
CA HIS A 182 2.14 -16.54 -2.91
C HIS A 182 0.97 -17.39 -3.43
N ASN A 183 0.05 -16.80 -4.20
CA ASN A 183 -1.11 -17.50 -4.74
C ASN A 183 -0.72 -18.61 -5.72
N LEU A 184 0.24 -18.35 -6.61
CA LEU A 184 0.79 -19.40 -7.49
C LEU A 184 1.37 -20.56 -6.68
N HIS A 185 2.16 -20.26 -5.64
CA HIS A 185 2.73 -21.30 -4.78
C HIS A 185 1.64 -22.10 -4.04
N LYS A 186 0.63 -21.42 -3.47
CA LYS A 186 -0.51 -22.03 -2.76
C LYS A 186 -1.36 -22.93 -3.68
N GLU A 187 -1.46 -22.59 -4.96
CA GLU A 187 -2.15 -23.38 -5.98
C GLU A 187 -1.29 -24.51 -6.59
N ASN A 188 -0.17 -24.89 -5.96
CA ASN A 188 0.79 -25.88 -6.45
C ASN A 188 1.44 -25.53 -7.80
N LYS A 189 1.50 -24.25 -8.17
CA LYS A 189 2.17 -23.74 -9.38
C LYS A 189 3.54 -23.12 -9.04
N THR A 190 4.27 -23.70 -8.10
CA THR A 190 5.56 -23.18 -7.61
C THR A 190 6.55 -22.90 -8.74
N GLU A 191 6.64 -23.77 -9.76
CA GLU A 191 7.57 -23.56 -10.88
C GLU A 191 7.22 -22.31 -11.72
N GLN A 192 5.95 -21.93 -11.81
CA GLN A 192 5.54 -20.67 -12.45
C GLN A 192 6.00 -19.46 -11.63
N ALA A 193 5.88 -19.53 -10.31
CA ALA A 193 6.35 -18.46 -9.42
C ALA A 193 7.89 -18.31 -9.49
N LYS A 194 8.62 -19.43 -9.52
CA LYS A 194 10.08 -19.44 -9.74
C LYS A 194 10.47 -18.87 -11.11
N GLY A 195 9.73 -19.23 -12.16
CA GLY A 195 9.93 -18.70 -13.51
C GLY A 195 9.85 -17.16 -13.53
N ILE A 196 8.80 -16.61 -12.92
CA ILE A 196 8.63 -15.16 -12.74
C ILE A 196 9.84 -14.55 -12.01
N LEU A 197 10.22 -15.10 -10.85
CA LEU A 197 11.32 -14.57 -10.04
C LEU A 197 12.66 -14.56 -10.80
N LYS A 198 12.98 -15.66 -11.48
CA LYS A 198 14.22 -15.81 -12.24
C LYS A 198 14.28 -14.86 -13.43
N ASN A 199 13.20 -14.73 -14.19
CA ASN A 199 13.15 -13.83 -15.34
C ASN A 199 13.20 -12.36 -14.90
N LEU A 200 12.48 -11.99 -13.84
CA LEU A 200 12.60 -10.65 -13.27
C LEU A 200 14.02 -10.36 -12.80
N ARG A 201 14.72 -11.33 -12.20
CA ARG A 201 16.13 -11.18 -11.82
C ARG A 201 17.04 -11.03 -13.03
N GLU A 202 16.86 -11.86 -14.06
CA GLU A 202 17.61 -11.74 -15.30
C GLU A 202 17.49 -10.35 -15.91
N TRP A 203 16.29 -9.79 -15.97
CA TRP A 203 16.07 -8.44 -16.52
C TRP A 203 16.79 -7.34 -15.75
N ARG A 204 17.01 -7.53 -14.43
CA ARG A 204 17.77 -6.55 -13.65
C ARG A 204 19.27 -6.64 -13.86
N GLN A 205 19.77 -7.84 -14.13
CA GLN A 205 21.20 -8.12 -14.20
C GLN A 205 21.77 -8.08 -15.62
N ASN A 206 20.93 -8.29 -16.63
CA ASN A 206 21.35 -8.37 -18.02
C ASN A 206 21.18 -7.01 -18.74
N ASN A 207 22.28 -6.51 -19.30
CA ASN A 207 22.36 -5.26 -20.05
C ASN A 207 21.37 -5.16 -21.23
N GLN A 208 20.83 -6.27 -21.74
CA GLN A 208 19.76 -6.25 -22.75
C GLN A 208 18.50 -5.52 -22.26
N TYR A 209 18.20 -5.59 -20.96
CA TYR A 209 16.97 -5.10 -20.36
C TYR A 209 17.16 -3.78 -19.61
N ASN A 210 18.32 -3.12 -19.71
CA ASN A 210 18.61 -1.86 -19.02
C ASN A 210 17.68 -0.68 -19.37
N ALA A 211 16.88 -0.84 -20.43
CA ALA A 211 15.83 0.09 -20.83
C ALA A 211 14.52 -0.10 -20.05
N ILE A 212 14.37 -1.21 -19.31
CA ILE A 212 13.21 -1.53 -18.48
C ILE A 212 13.66 -1.49 -17.03
N GLN A 213 13.16 -0.53 -16.26
CA GLN A 213 13.36 -0.43 -14.82
C GLN A 213 12.12 -0.95 -14.09
N LEU A 214 12.33 -1.65 -12.97
CA LEU A 214 11.28 -2.26 -12.18
C LEU A 214 11.21 -1.56 -10.83
N VAL A 215 10.00 -1.18 -10.42
CA VAL A 215 9.69 -0.75 -9.06
C VAL A 215 8.64 -1.72 -8.53
N LEU A 216 9.07 -2.63 -7.65
CA LEU A 216 8.26 -3.70 -7.12
C LEU A 216 7.71 -3.29 -5.76
N THR A 217 6.41 -3.45 -5.55
CA THR A 217 5.78 -3.13 -4.28
C THR A 217 4.89 -4.28 -3.79
N GLY A 218 4.57 -4.26 -2.51
CA GLY A 218 3.61 -5.18 -1.93
C GLY A 218 3.40 -4.94 -0.44
N SER A 219 2.24 -5.35 0.06
CA SER A 219 1.87 -5.17 1.46
C SER A 219 2.38 -6.29 2.38
N VAL A 220 3.11 -7.25 1.82
CA VAL A 220 3.57 -8.51 2.41
C VAL A 220 5.09 -8.53 2.28
N GLY A 221 5.81 -9.00 3.29
CA GLY A 221 7.26 -9.18 3.22
C GLY A 221 7.69 -10.03 2.02
N MET A 222 8.05 -9.36 0.92
CA MET A 222 8.50 -10.00 -0.32
C MET A 222 9.60 -11.05 -0.05
N ARG A 223 10.51 -10.73 0.87
CA ARG A 223 11.60 -11.63 1.30
C ARG A 223 11.10 -12.97 1.82
N HIS A 224 10.06 -13.00 2.64
CA HIS A 224 9.53 -14.25 3.18
C HIS A 224 8.81 -15.05 2.09
N VAL A 225 8.07 -14.39 1.20
CA VAL A 225 7.38 -15.06 0.07
C VAL A 225 8.39 -15.70 -0.85
N VAL A 226 9.44 -14.97 -1.24
CA VAL A 226 10.52 -15.49 -2.10
C VAL A 226 11.28 -16.62 -1.41
N LYS A 227 11.64 -16.47 -0.13
CA LYS A 227 12.30 -17.54 0.62
C LYS A 227 11.44 -18.81 0.68
N ARG A 228 10.13 -18.70 0.82
CA ARG A 228 9.20 -19.84 0.81
C ARG A 228 9.16 -20.57 -0.53
N ILE A 229 9.35 -19.84 -1.64
CA ILE A 229 9.28 -20.39 -3.00
C ILE A 229 10.63 -20.98 -3.45
N GLU A 230 11.73 -20.26 -3.20
CA GLU A 230 13.08 -20.57 -3.70
C GLU A 230 14.01 -21.19 -2.63
N GLY A 231 13.59 -21.22 -1.36
CA GLY A 231 14.41 -21.64 -0.22
C GLY A 231 15.40 -20.56 0.26
N ARG A 232 15.51 -19.44 -0.47
CA ARG A 232 16.39 -18.29 -0.17
C ARG A 232 15.82 -17.01 -0.73
N ALA A 233 16.21 -15.86 -0.19
CA ALA A 233 15.77 -14.54 -0.67
C ALA A 233 16.76 -13.88 -1.66
N SER A 234 17.76 -14.62 -2.15
CA SER A 234 18.87 -14.04 -2.93
C SER A 234 18.46 -13.42 -4.27
N ASP A 235 17.27 -13.75 -4.76
CA ASP A 235 16.71 -13.18 -5.98
C ASP A 235 16.19 -11.75 -5.81
N LEU A 236 16.32 -11.18 -4.62
CA LEU A 236 15.96 -9.79 -4.31
C LEU A 236 17.18 -8.92 -3.96
N ASN A 237 18.36 -9.50 -3.76
CA ASN A 237 19.52 -8.82 -3.17
C ASN A 237 20.09 -7.67 -4.03
N ASP A 238 19.75 -7.63 -5.31
CA ASP A 238 20.14 -6.59 -6.27
C ASP A 238 19.12 -5.45 -6.39
N LEU A 239 18.00 -5.52 -5.67
CA LEU A 239 17.03 -4.45 -5.58
C LEU A 239 17.47 -3.43 -4.52
N MET A 240 17.30 -2.15 -4.83
CA MET A 240 17.41 -1.08 -3.86
C MET A 240 16.13 -1.03 -3.02
N GLU A 241 16.26 -1.25 -1.72
CA GLU A 241 15.13 -1.15 -0.79
C GLU A 241 14.87 0.32 -0.47
N ILE A 242 13.59 0.71 -0.52
CA ILE A 242 13.11 2.03 -0.11
C ILE A 242 12.23 1.83 1.11
N ASP A 243 12.66 2.41 2.22
CA ASP A 243 11.92 2.35 3.47
C ASP A 243 10.70 3.29 3.43
N PHE A 244 9.66 2.91 4.17
CA PHE A 244 8.40 3.64 4.19
C PHE A 244 7.92 3.82 5.62
N GLU A 245 8.57 4.78 6.28
CA GLU A 245 8.28 5.09 7.66
C GLU A 245 6.88 5.68 7.84
N PRO A 246 6.31 5.65 9.05
CA PRO A 246 5.15 6.46 9.43
C PRO A 246 5.43 7.95 9.27
N PHE A 247 4.40 8.77 9.45
CA PHE A 247 4.65 10.21 9.55
C PHE A 247 5.43 10.53 10.82
N ILE A 248 6.42 11.42 10.71
CA ILE A 248 6.90 12.13 11.90
C ILE A 248 5.79 13.09 12.39
N PRO A 249 5.82 13.54 13.66
CA PRO A 249 4.76 14.39 14.23
C PRO A 249 4.42 15.64 13.39
N GLU A 250 5.42 16.26 12.77
CA GLU A 250 5.26 17.44 11.90
C GLU A 250 4.50 17.07 10.61
N GLN A 251 4.88 15.97 9.97
CA GLN A 251 4.20 15.46 8.77
C GLN A 251 2.77 15.03 9.09
N ALA A 252 2.53 14.40 10.25
CA ALA A 252 1.20 13.97 10.67
C ALA A 252 0.26 15.17 10.95
N ASN A 253 0.77 16.23 11.59
CA ASN A 253 0.03 17.47 11.76
C ASN A 253 -0.29 18.12 10.40
N GLY A 254 0.69 18.18 9.50
CA GLY A 254 0.51 18.66 8.12
C GLY A 254 -0.55 17.85 7.36
N TYR A 255 -0.56 16.53 7.54
CA TYR A 255 -1.56 15.64 6.96
C TYR A 255 -2.97 15.96 7.46
N ILE A 256 -3.16 16.07 8.77
CA ILE A 256 -4.47 16.40 9.37
C ILE A 256 -4.96 17.76 8.86
N ALA A 257 -4.09 18.78 8.86
CA ALA A 257 -4.41 20.10 8.34
C ALA A 257 -4.79 20.07 6.85
N HIS A 258 -4.09 19.26 6.04
CA HIS A 258 -4.37 19.10 4.61
C HIS A 258 -5.75 18.51 4.36
N VAL A 259 -6.06 17.36 4.97
CA VAL A 259 -7.32 16.65 4.72
C VAL A 259 -8.53 17.33 5.36
N THR A 260 -8.32 18.18 6.38
CA THR A 260 -9.41 18.91 7.08
C THR A 260 -9.52 20.38 6.68
N LYS A 261 -8.68 20.88 5.77
CA LYS A 261 -8.55 22.32 5.43
C LYS A 261 -9.87 23.07 5.21
N ASN A 262 -10.83 22.43 4.53
CA ASN A 262 -12.14 23.01 4.22
C ASN A 262 -13.30 22.28 4.91
N ALA A 263 -13.00 21.33 5.79
CA ALA A 263 -14.02 20.54 6.47
C ALA A 263 -14.77 21.39 7.49
N THR A 264 -16.03 21.05 7.77
CA THR A 264 -16.81 21.72 8.81
C THR A 264 -16.26 21.42 10.21
N VAL A 265 -15.79 20.19 10.45
CA VAL A 265 -15.13 19.81 11.70
C VAL A 265 -13.77 20.51 11.84
N LYS A 266 -13.50 21.09 13.01
CA LYS A 266 -12.30 21.89 13.25
C LYS A 266 -11.34 21.18 14.19
N TYR A 267 -10.07 21.14 13.81
CA TYR A 267 -8.98 20.62 14.63
C TYR A 267 -8.04 21.76 15.01
N SER A 268 -7.84 21.97 16.31
CA SER A 268 -6.75 22.82 16.80
C SER A 268 -5.42 22.05 16.76
N ASN A 269 -4.29 22.76 16.80
CA ASN A 269 -2.97 22.11 16.89
C ASN A 269 -2.84 21.21 18.13
N GLU A 270 -3.49 21.56 19.23
CA GLU A 270 -3.50 20.76 20.47
C GLU A 270 -4.25 19.45 20.26
N LEU A 271 -5.45 19.51 19.66
CA LEU A 271 -6.25 18.33 19.33
C LEU A 271 -5.56 17.43 18.29
N SER A 272 -4.90 18.02 17.28
CA SER A 272 -4.11 17.25 16.31
C SER A 272 -2.97 16.50 17.00
N ARG A 273 -2.22 17.14 17.91
CA ARG A 273 -1.17 16.49 18.70
C ARG A 273 -1.73 15.39 19.60
N PHE A 274 -2.85 15.65 20.28
CA PHE A 274 -3.52 14.66 21.12
C PHE A 274 -3.90 13.41 20.31
N LEU A 275 -4.52 13.60 19.14
CA LEU A 275 -4.86 12.53 18.21
C LEU A 275 -3.61 11.73 17.78
N ILE A 276 -2.55 12.42 17.35
CA ILE A 276 -1.30 11.78 16.90
C ILE A 276 -0.68 10.95 18.02
N ASN A 277 -0.60 11.50 19.23
CA ASN A 277 -0.07 10.81 20.41
C ASN A 277 -0.90 9.57 20.78
N LYS A 278 -2.23 9.64 20.63
CA LYS A 278 -3.10 8.49 20.89
C LYS A 278 -2.90 7.36 19.89
N ILE A 279 -2.60 7.69 18.62
CA ILE A 279 -2.33 6.71 17.57
C ILE A 279 -0.94 6.08 17.74
N SER A 280 0.07 6.82 18.22
CA SER A 280 1.49 6.42 18.39
C SER A 280 2.23 5.97 17.12
N TYR A 281 1.53 5.49 16.10
CA TYR A 281 2.02 5.07 14.79
C TYR A 281 1.23 5.79 13.70
N PRO A 282 1.51 7.09 13.48
CA PRO A 282 0.66 7.97 12.69
C PRO A 282 0.83 7.69 11.18
N ILE A 283 0.17 6.64 10.70
CA ILE A 283 0.02 6.37 9.28
C ILE A 283 -1.30 6.96 8.77
N PRO A 284 -1.42 7.30 7.47
CA PRO A 284 -2.62 7.90 6.90
C PRO A 284 -3.91 7.15 7.26
N TYR A 285 -3.87 5.82 7.18
CA TYR A 285 -5.05 4.98 7.44
C TYR A 285 -5.56 5.08 8.87
N PHE A 286 -4.68 4.99 9.87
CA PHE A 286 -5.08 5.09 11.27
C PHE A 286 -5.58 6.48 11.62
N ILE A 287 -4.95 7.52 11.08
CA ILE A 287 -5.43 8.90 11.24
C ILE A 287 -6.84 9.03 10.64
N ASN A 288 -7.06 8.54 9.42
CA ASN A 288 -8.35 8.65 8.74
C ASN A 288 -9.48 7.89 9.45
N LEU A 289 -9.19 6.74 10.08
CA LEU A 289 -10.18 6.05 10.90
C LEU A 289 -10.70 6.93 12.05
N ILE A 290 -9.80 7.64 12.73
CA ILE A 290 -10.19 8.55 13.82
C ILE A 290 -10.91 9.78 13.26
N LEU A 291 -10.36 10.43 12.23
CA LEU A 291 -10.97 11.62 11.63
C LEU A 291 -12.40 11.34 11.14
N GLU A 292 -12.62 10.18 10.53
CA GLU A 292 -13.93 9.75 10.07
C GLU A 292 -14.94 9.59 11.22
N GLU A 293 -14.55 8.94 12.32
CA GLU A 293 -15.45 8.72 13.45
C GLU A 293 -15.72 10.00 14.25
N VAL A 294 -14.71 10.87 14.39
CA VAL A 294 -14.88 12.20 14.97
C VAL A 294 -15.83 13.03 14.11
N ASN A 295 -15.62 13.06 12.79
CA ASN A 295 -16.47 13.80 11.87
C ASN A 295 -17.92 13.28 11.86
N LYS A 296 -18.13 11.96 11.86
CA LYS A 296 -19.47 11.36 12.00
C LYS A 296 -20.19 11.82 13.27
N LYS A 297 -19.49 11.86 14.41
CA LYS A 297 -20.07 12.33 15.68
C LYS A 297 -20.39 13.83 15.62
N ALA A 298 -19.44 14.63 15.13
CA ALA A 298 -19.58 16.08 14.95
C ALA A 298 -20.77 16.45 14.06
N ARG A 299 -20.91 15.77 12.90
CA ARG A 299 -22.01 15.94 11.96
C ARG A 299 -23.37 15.58 12.58
N ARG A 300 -23.46 14.43 13.27
CA ARG A 300 -24.70 14.00 13.93
C ARG A 300 -25.18 14.99 14.99
N ASN A 301 -24.24 15.63 15.68
CA ASN A 301 -24.53 16.61 16.72
C ASN A 301 -24.64 18.04 16.18
N ASN A 302 -24.42 18.25 14.88
CA ASN A 302 -24.27 19.56 14.23
C ASN A 302 -23.32 20.50 15.00
N ASN A 303 -22.21 19.95 15.51
CA ASN A 303 -21.22 20.69 16.28
C ASN A 303 -19.84 20.51 15.65
N SER A 304 -19.28 21.59 15.12
CA SER A 304 -17.95 21.61 14.49
C SER A 304 -16.79 21.63 15.48
N ASN A 305 -17.03 22.04 16.73
CA ASN A 305 -16.01 22.14 17.76
C ASN A 305 -15.96 20.82 18.54
N ILE A 306 -14.88 20.08 18.34
CA ILE A 306 -14.61 18.81 19.00
C ILE A 306 -13.68 19.02 20.22
N SER A 307 -13.56 17.98 21.02
CA SER A 307 -12.76 17.90 22.24
C SER A 307 -11.87 16.65 22.24
N GLU A 308 -11.00 16.52 23.24
CA GLU A 308 -10.21 15.30 23.45
C GLU A 308 -11.10 14.08 23.70
N ASP A 309 -12.23 14.25 24.41
CA ASP A 309 -13.22 13.18 24.63
C ASP A 309 -13.84 12.67 23.32
N ASP A 310 -14.05 13.54 22.33
CA ASP A 310 -14.50 13.11 21.00
C ASP A 310 -13.49 12.20 20.30
N ILE A 311 -12.19 12.49 20.46
CA ILE A 311 -11.10 11.68 19.92
C ILE A 311 -10.99 10.35 20.67
N ASP A 312 -11.16 10.36 21.99
CA ASP A 312 -11.16 9.15 22.82
C ASP A 312 -12.29 8.20 22.45
N ILE A 313 -13.51 8.74 22.32
CA ILE A 313 -14.68 7.97 21.88
C ILE A 313 -14.48 7.42 20.46
N ALA A 314 -13.89 8.22 19.56
CA ALA A 314 -13.59 7.75 18.21
C ALA A 314 -12.58 6.59 18.21
N PHE A 315 -11.52 6.69 19.01
CA PHE A 315 -10.54 5.61 19.17
C PHE A 315 -11.17 4.33 19.68
N ASP A 316 -11.95 4.40 20.75
CA ASP A 316 -12.64 3.25 21.34
C ASP A 316 -13.59 2.59 20.33
N LYS A 317 -14.26 3.40 19.52
CA LYS A 317 -15.16 2.92 18.48
C LYS A 317 -14.39 2.21 17.36
N VAL A 318 -13.27 2.77 16.90
CA VAL A 318 -12.41 2.13 15.90
C VAL A 318 -11.87 0.80 16.42
N VAL A 319 -11.40 0.73 17.67
CA VAL A 319 -10.93 -0.50 18.31
C VAL A 319 -12.05 -1.57 18.40
N LYS A 320 -13.28 -1.16 18.71
CA LYS A 320 -14.44 -2.06 18.76
C LYS A 320 -14.82 -2.59 17.38
N GLU A 321 -14.56 -1.82 16.32
CA GLU A 321 -14.84 -2.21 14.94
C GLU A 321 -13.79 -3.18 14.40
N SER A 322 -13.97 -4.46 14.75
CA SER A 322 -13.04 -5.54 14.39
C SER A 322 -12.75 -5.67 12.89
N SER A 323 -13.66 -5.23 12.01
CA SER A 323 -13.52 -5.39 10.56
C SER A 323 -12.28 -4.69 9.98
N TYR A 324 -11.83 -3.58 10.58
CA TYR A 324 -10.63 -2.87 10.13
C TYR A 324 -9.33 -3.64 10.33
N PHE A 325 -9.31 -4.57 11.29
CA PHE A 325 -8.09 -5.24 11.75
C PHE A 325 -8.08 -6.76 11.53
N LYS A 326 -9.26 -7.38 11.27
CA LYS A 326 -9.38 -8.81 10.96
C LYS A 326 -8.41 -9.30 9.89
N ASP A 327 -8.25 -8.52 8.84
CA ASP A 327 -7.36 -8.83 7.72
C ASP A 327 -5.89 -9.01 8.16
N TRP A 328 -5.41 -8.20 9.12
CA TRP A 328 -4.06 -8.38 9.68
C TRP A 328 -3.91 -9.76 10.32
N LYS A 329 -4.89 -10.21 11.08
CA LYS A 329 -4.85 -11.55 11.69
C LYS A 329 -4.98 -12.67 10.66
N HIS A 330 -5.88 -12.53 9.67
CA HIS A 330 -6.03 -13.54 8.62
C HIS A 330 -4.73 -13.77 7.86
N ARG A 331 -4.05 -12.68 7.48
CA ARG A 331 -2.78 -12.73 6.76
C ARG A 331 -1.71 -13.51 7.52
N LEU A 332 -1.65 -13.38 8.84
CA LEU A 332 -0.73 -14.17 9.65
C LEU A 332 -0.88 -15.68 9.41
N PHE A 333 -2.10 -16.17 9.21
CA PHE A 333 -2.37 -17.59 8.94
C PHE A 333 -2.35 -17.94 7.45
N ASP A 334 -2.46 -16.96 6.55
CA ASP A 334 -2.36 -17.17 5.10
C ASP A 334 -0.91 -17.27 4.63
N TYR A 335 -0.03 -16.34 5.05
CA TYR A 335 1.36 -16.28 4.57
C TYR A 335 2.32 -17.20 5.32
N PHE A 336 2.01 -17.55 6.57
CA PHE A 336 2.84 -18.46 7.36
C PHE A 336 2.22 -19.86 7.44
N PRO A 337 3.04 -20.93 7.42
CA PRO A 337 2.59 -22.25 7.83
C PRO A 337 1.89 -22.20 9.18
N ARG A 338 0.80 -22.96 9.34
CA ARG A 338 -0.07 -22.90 10.53
C ARG A 338 0.69 -22.97 11.85
N HIS A 339 1.74 -23.79 11.94
CA HIS A 339 2.52 -23.98 13.15
C HIS A 339 3.45 -22.79 13.47
N GLU A 340 3.94 -22.06 12.46
CA GLU A 340 4.64 -20.78 12.64
C GLU A 340 3.66 -19.66 12.98
N ALA A 341 2.52 -19.60 12.30
CA ALA A 341 1.46 -18.62 12.56
C ALA A 341 0.95 -18.72 14.01
N LEU A 342 0.83 -19.93 14.56
CA LEU A 342 0.44 -20.14 15.97
C LEU A 342 1.47 -19.55 16.95
N PHE A 343 2.76 -19.75 16.70
CA PHE A 343 3.84 -19.14 17.49
C PHE A 343 3.78 -17.61 17.41
N LEU A 344 3.75 -17.06 16.20
CA LEU A 344 3.68 -15.61 15.99
C LEU A 344 2.44 -14.99 16.62
N ASN A 345 1.28 -15.64 16.49
CA ASN A 345 0.05 -15.19 17.11
C ASN A 345 0.14 -15.23 18.64
N GLU A 346 0.80 -16.23 19.24
CA GLU A 346 1.02 -16.24 20.69
C GLU A 346 1.96 -15.12 21.16
N VAL A 347 3.00 -14.78 20.38
CA VAL A 347 3.85 -13.62 20.66
C VAL A 347 3.03 -12.33 20.62
N LEU A 348 2.21 -12.14 19.59
CA LEU A 348 1.34 -10.97 19.48
C LEU A 348 0.34 -10.91 20.65
N LEU A 349 -0.25 -12.02 21.05
CA LEU A 349 -1.13 -12.07 22.23
C LEU A 349 -0.38 -11.73 23.52
N PHE A 350 0.84 -12.24 23.69
CA PHE A 350 1.67 -11.91 24.85
C PHE A 350 1.88 -10.40 24.95
N ILE A 351 2.33 -9.76 23.87
CA ILE A 351 2.57 -8.31 23.83
C ILE A 351 1.26 -7.53 24.04
N ALA A 352 0.14 -8.02 23.52
CA ALA A 352 -1.17 -7.38 23.68
C ALA A 352 -1.59 -7.29 25.15
N HIS A 353 -1.26 -8.32 25.93
CA HIS A 353 -1.62 -8.43 27.35
C HIS A 353 -0.56 -7.93 28.32
N LYS A 354 0.72 -7.98 27.96
CA LYS A 354 1.87 -7.61 28.82
C LYS A 354 2.59 -6.34 28.37
N ASP A 355 2.05 -5.64 27.38
CA ASP A 355 2.55 -4.42 26.73
C ASP A 355 3.84 -4.58 25.92
N LYS A 356 4.71 -5.50 26.31
CA LYS A 356 6.01 -5.76 25.68
C LYS A 356 6.45 -7.21 25.89
N ILE A 357 7.40 -7.66 25.09
CA ILE A 357 8.10 -8.94 25.28
C ILE A 357 9.60 -8.73 25.17
N ASN A 358 10.38 -9.28 26.12
CA ASN A 358 11.83 -9.25 26.04
C ASN A 358 12.39 -10.50 25.34
N LYS A 359 13.68 -10.48 24.97
CA LYS A 359 14.33 -11.57 24.22
C LYS A 359 14.30 -12.92 24.94
N ARG A 360 14.30 -12.95 26.28
CA ARG A 360 14.24 -14.18 27.07
C ARG A 360 12.84 -14.79 27.03
N GLU A 361 11.80 -13.98 27.29
CA GLU A 361 10.40 -14.41 27.21
C GLU A 361 10.06 -14.91 25.80
N LEU A 362 10.56 -14.21 24.79
CA LEU A 362 10.41 -14.60 23.40
C LEU A 362 11.07 -15.96 23.10
N TYR A 363 12.27 -16.21 23.62
CA TYR A 363 12.95 -17.50 23.48
C TYR A 363 12.19 -18.63 24.20
N ASP A 364 11.63 -18.36 25.38
CA ASP A 364 10.82 -19.35 26.11
C ASP A 364 9.54 -19.72 25.33
N LEU A 365 8.86 -18.74 24.73
CA LEU A 365 7.74 -18.99 23.81
C LEU A 365 8.18 -19.78 22.57
N ALA A 366 9.33 -19.44 21.99
CA ALA A 366 9.88 -20.15 20.83
C ALA A 366 10.13 -21.63 21.15
N ARG A 367 10.69 -21.94 22.33
CA ARG A 367 10.90 -23.32 22.78
C ARG A 367 9.58 -24.07 22.97
N LYS A 368 8.56 -23.43 23.55
CA LYS A 368 7.21 -24.01 23.68
C LYS A 368 6.65 -24.45 22.32
N HIS A 369 6.90 -23.67 21.26
CA HIS A 369 6.46 -23.95 19.90
C HIS A 369 7.45 -24.76 19.05
N LYS A 370 8.60 -25.17 19.60
CA LYS A 370 9.69 -25.84 18.87
C LYS A 370 10.22 -25.01 17.68
N LYS A 371 10.45 -23.72 17.93
CA LYS A 371 10.93 -22.71 16.97
C LYS A 371 12.23 -22.03 17.40
N ASP A 372 12.93 -22.59 18.37
CA ASP A 372 14.13 -22.02 19.01
C ASP A 372 15.30 -21.73 18.06
N ILE A 373 15.32 -22.32 16.86
CA ILE A 373 16.33 -22.07 15.82
C ILE A 373 15.96 -20.87 14.94
N GLU A 374 14.69 -20.76 14.52
CA GLU A 374 14.23 -19.82 13.48
C GLU A 374 13.39 -18.65 14.03
N TYR A 375 13.14 -18.59 15.34
CA TYR A 375 12.24 -17.61 15.93
C TYR A 375 12.61 -16.16 15.65
N MET A 376 13.90 -15.79 15.66
CA MET A 376 14.30 -14.41 15.38
C MET A 376 14.01 -14.00 13.95
N GLU A 377 14.07 -14.94 13.01
CA GLU A 377 13.66 -14.67 11.63
C GLU A 377 12.15 -14.43 11.55
N LEU A 378 11.36 -15.27 12.22
CA LEU A 378 9.91 -15.11 12.29
C LEU A 378 9.53 -13.76 12.93
N ILE A 379 10.26 -13.32 13.94
CA ILE A 379 10.07 -12.03 14.61
C ILE A 379 10.47 -10.87 13.70
N GLY A 380 11.56 -11.00 12.94
CA GLY A 380 11.91 -10.04 11.90
C GLY A 380 10.82 -9.90 10.83
N ASN A 381 10.10 -10.97 10.50
CA ASN A 381 8.95 -10.89 9.59
C ASN A 381 7.76 -10.13 10.22
N LEU A 382 7.48 -10.28 11.52
CA LEU A 382 6.45 -9.50 12.20
C LEU A 382 6.79 -8.01 12.27
N ASP A 383 8.07 -7.69 12.48
CA ASP A 383 8.58 -6.32 12.45
C ASP A 383 8.40 -5.71 11.05
N GLY A 384 8.95 -6.37 10.02
CA GLY A 384 8.87 -5.90 8.63
C GLY A 384 7.45 -5.78 8.07
N ASP A 385 6.51 -6.62 8.51
CA ASP A 385 5.09 -6.50 8.13
C ASP A 385 4.33 -5.42 8.94
N GLY A 386 4.97 -4.82 9.94
CA GLY A 386 4.44 -3.73 10.77
C GLY A 386 3.45 -4.16 11.83
N TYR A 387 3.68 -5.32 12.48
CA TYR A 387 2.93 -5.71 13.67
C TYR A 387 3.58 -5.17 14.95
N ILE A 388 4.91 -5.30 15.02
CA ILE A 388 5.72 -4.98 16.19
C ILE A 388 6.91 -4.11 15.79
N LEU A 389 7.61 -3.55 16.76
CA LEU A 389 8.92 -2.90 16.57
C LEU A 389 9.80 -3.14 17.79
N GLU A 390 11.12 -3.18 17.60
CA GLU A 390 12.09 -3.24 18.70
C GLU A 390 12.28 -1.85 19.34
N LYS A 391 12.01 -1.74 20.63
CA LYS A 391 12.22 -0.53 21.44
C LYS A 391 12.79 -0.89 22.81
N ASP A 392 13.88 -0.24 23.20
CA ASP A 392 14.52 -0.42 24.51
C ASP A 392 14.81 -1.90 24.84
N ASN A 393 15.37 -2.68 23.91
CA ASN A 393 15.60 -4.13 24.01
C ASN A 393 14.34 -5.00 24.23
N ASN A 394 13.15 -4.46 23.96
CA ASN A 394 11.88 -5.18 24.01
C ASN A 394 11.16 -5.05 22.66
N TYR A 395 10.26 -5.97 22.36
CA TYR A 395 9.32 -5.82 21.25
C TYR A 395 7.97 -5.34 21.76
N ILE A 396 7.40 -4.32 21.11
CA ILE A 396 6.09 -3.75 21.41
C ILE A 396 5.24 -3.75 20.14
N PHE A 397 3.91 -3.68 20.29
CA PHE A 397 3.05 -3.42 19.14
C PHE A 397 3.39 -2.07 18.53
N VAL A 398 3.40 -2.04 17.20
CA VAL A 398 3.58 -0.79 16.47
C VAL A 398 2.42 0.15 16.73
N SER A 399 1.20 -0.39 16.78
CA SER A 399 -0.05 0.37 16.85
C SER A 399 -0.90 -0.03 18.05
N PRO A 400 -1.35 0.93 18.87
CA PRO A 400 -2.35 0.72 19.90
C PRO A 400 -3.64 0.08 19.37
N PHE A 401 -4.04 0.38 18.12
CA PHE A 401 -5.22 -0.25 17.52
C PHE A 401 -5.05 -1.76 17.33
N LEU A 402 -3.90 -2.18 16.80
CA LEU A 402 -3.59 -3.60 16.60
C LEU A 402 -3.50 -4.29 17.96
N LYS A 403 -2.78 -3.70 18.91
CA LYS A 403 -2.68 -4.21 20.27
C LYS A 403 -4.05 -4.48 20.90
N GLU A 404 -4.92 -3.48 20.90
CA GLU A 404 -6.26 -3.61 21.49
C GLU A 404 -7.14 -4.58 20.72
N PHE A 405 -7.01 -4.66 19.39
CA PHE A 405 -7.69 -5.67 18.59
C PHE A 405 -7.28 -7.09 19.00
N TRP A 406 -5.98 -7.40 19.13
CA TRP A 406 -5.51 -8.73 19.58
C TRP A 406 -5.97 -9.05 21.00
N LYS A 407 -5.90 -8.07 21.90
CA LYS A 407 -6.36 -8.21 23.29
C LYS A 407 -7.86 -8.51 23.38
N ARG A 408 -8.68 -7.86 22.55
CA ARG A 408 -10.14 -8.08 22.52
C ARG A 408 -10.52 -9.39 21.85
N ASP A 409 -9.82 -9.77 20.81
CA ASP A 409 -10.06 -11.03 20.09
C ASP A 409 -9.79 -12.25 20.97
N GLN A 410 -8.85 -12.12 21.92
CA GLN A 410 -8.64 -13.12 22.96
C GLN A 410 -8.48 -12.45 24.35
N PRO A 411 -9.59 -12.23 25.07
CA PRO A 411 -9.59 -11.43 26.31
C PRO A 411 -8.91 -12.12 27.49
N ILE A 412 -8.69 -13.43 27.43
CA ILE A 412 -8.07 -14.23 28.49
C ILE A 412 -6.71 -14.74 27.99
N TYR A 413 -5.66 -14.49 28.76
CA TYR A 413 -4.29 -14.93 28.45
C TYR A 413 -3.53 -15.31 29.72
N ASN A 414 -3.18 -16.61 29.82
CA ASN A 414 -2.49 -17.21 30.97
C ASN A 414 -3.16 -16.90 32.31
N GLU A 415 -4.40 -17.39 32.49
CA GLU A 415 -4.96 -17.64 33.82
C GLU A 415 -4.29 -18.86 34.47
#